data_AF-A0A8E2DIB2-F1
#
_entry.id   AF-A0A8E2DIB2-F1
#
_cell.length_a   1.000
_cell.length_b   1.000
_cell.length_c   1.000
_cell.angle_alpha   90.00
_cell.angle_beta   90.00
_cell.angle_gamma   90.00
#
_symmetry.space_group_name_H-M   'P 1'
#
loop_
_entity.id
_entity.type
_entity.pdbx_description
1 polymer ?
#
loop_
_entity_poly.entity_id
_entity_poly.type
_entity_poly.pdbx_seq_one_letter_code
_entity_poly.pdbx_strand_id
1 'polypeptide(L)'
;QQVHTCDVRCCLIPDQRGFYRCKRRAPFELSEDDTISPSGEWKSKWTYEYLNGWIPAILLNVRCNNDGKLLTNGSDTKNCTYYITKYALKKQLQHFNLSAIITRGYAYHLERSSYTETVHDYQRLLLFRLVHTMNREQELAAPMVMSYLMGWGDVYRSYHYSVVYWGTFVTALYRAFPELRLFRGGL
;
A
#
# COMPACT_ATOMS: atom_id res chain seq x y z
N GLN A 1 22.99 7.67 -18.81
CA GLN A 1 23.20 6.34 -19.45
C GLN A 1 21.83 5.66 -19.52
N GLN A 2 21.27 5.48 -20.72
CA GLN A 2 19.94 4.88 -20.89
C GLN A 2 20.01 3.35 -20.88
N VAL A 3 21.05 2.77 -21.47
CA VAL A 3 21.24 1.31 -21.46
C VAL A 3 21.66 0.84 -20.07
N HIS A 4 21.11 -0.30 -19.64
CA HIS A 4 21.54 -0.95 -18.41
C HIS A 4 22.97 -1.46 -18.56
N THR A 5 23.83 -1.10 -17.62
CA THR A 5 25.18 -1.65 -17.53
C THR A 5 25.31 -2.30 -16.16
N CYS A 6 25.70 -3.57 -16.16
CA CYS A 6 25.84 -4.33 -14.95
C CYS A 6 27.05 -3.82 -14.14
N ASP A 7 26.85 -3.60 -12.85
CA ASP A 7 27.90 -3.15 -11.91
C ASP A 7 27.80 -3.94 -10.59
N VAL A 8 28.96 -4.27 -10.01
CA VAL A 8 29.11 -5.06 -8.77
C VAL A 8 28.48 -4.36 -7.57
N ARG A 9 28.53 -3.03 -7.52
CA ARG A 9 27.96 -2.22 -6.43
C ARG A 9 26.48 -1.94 -6.62
N CYS A 10 25.93 -2.17 -7.82
CA CYS A 10 24.54 -1.80 -8.13
C CYS A 10 23.62 -3.01 -8.26
N CYS A 11 23.91 -3.93 -9.19
CA CYS A 11 22.93 -4.93 -9.61
C CYS A 11 23.48 -6.36 -9.73
N LEU A 12 24.79 -6.55 -9.80
CA LEU A 12 25.34 -7.91 -9.77
C LEU A 12 25.25 -8.46 -8.35
N ILE A 13 24.53 -9.55 -8.19
CA ILE A 13 24.39 -10.28 -6.93
C ILE A 13 25.06 -11.64 -7.08
N PRO A 14 25.80 -12.11 -6.07
CA PRO A 14 26.35 -13.46 -6.09
C PRO A 14 25.21 -14.48 -6.03
N ASP A 15 25.34 -15.52 -6.82
CA ASP A 15 24.49 -16.70 -6.78
C ASP A 15 25.07 -17.74 -5.81
N GLN A 16 24.27 -18.74 -5.44
CA GLN A 16 24.68 -19.79 -4.49
C GLN A 16 25.93 -20.57 -4.93
N ARG A 17 26.25 -20.53 -6.22
CA ARG A 17 27.41 -21.18 -6.85
C ARG A 17 28.64 -20.26 -6.98
N GLY A 18 28.58 -19.03 -6.49
CA GLY A 18 29.69 -18.05 -6.56
C GLY A 18 29.77 -17.24 -7.86
N PHE A 19 28.87 -17.45 -8.82
CA PHE A 19 28.76 -16.62 -10.02
C PHE A 19 27.98 -15.34 -9.75
N TYR A 20 28.19 -14.28 -10.54
CA TYR A 20 27.37 -13.08 -10.47
C TYR A 20 26.21 -13.15 -11.44
N ARG A 21 25.01 -12.79 -10.98
CA ARG A 21 23.83 -12.58 -11.82
C ARG A 21 23.29 -11.18 -11.65
N CYS A 22 22.70 -10.61 -12.70
CA CYS A 22 22.03 -9.33 -12.56
C CYS A 22 20.71 -9.49 -11.81
N LYS A 23 20.53 -8.74 -10.71
CA LYS A 23 19.27 -8.64 -9.96
C LYS A 23 18.10 -8.18 -10.85
N ARG A 24 18.39 -7.39 -11.88
CA ARG A 24 17.39 -6.93 -12.87
C ARG A 24 17.10 -7.96 -13.96
N ARG A 25 17.78 -9.12 -13.95
CA ARG A 25 17.67 -10.20 -14.93
C ARG A 25 18.16 -9.84 -16.34
N ALA A 26 19.03 -8.84 -16.48
CA ALA A 26 19.76 -8.61 -17.73
C ALA A 26 20.91 -9.64 -17.89
N PRO A 27 21.22 -10.09 -19.11
CA PRO A 27 20.56 -9.77 -20.37
C PRO A 27 19.15 -10.37 -20.45
N PHE A 28 18.24 -9.59 -21.03
CA PHE A 28 16.84 -9.99 -21.19
C PHE A 28 16.65 -10.88 -22.43
N GLU A 29 15.64 -11.74 -22.39
CA GLU A 29 15.28 -12.60 -23.53
C GLU A 29 14.77 -11.73 -24.70
N LEU A 30 15.40 -11.90 -25.86
CA LEU A 30 15.01 -11.18 -27.08
C LEU A 30 13.73 -11.77 -27.69
N SER A 31 12.90 -10.91 -28.26
CA SER A 31 11.69 -11.27 -28.99
C SER A 31 11.48 -10.30 -30.14
N GLU A 32 11.20 -10.80 -31.35
CA GLU A 32 10.93 -9.93 -32.48
C GLU A 32 9.52 -9.33 -32.45
N ASP A 33 8.59 -9.99 -31.75
CA ASP A 33 7.18 -9.62 -31.73
C ASP A 33 6.62 -9.58 -30.31
N ASP A 34 5.58 -8.76 -30.12
CA ASP A 34 4.76 -8.79 -28.92
C ASP A 34 3.84 -10.01 -28.96
N THR A 35 3.92 -10.88 -27.95
CA THR A 35 3.12 -12.11 -27.89
C THR A 35 2.40 -12.24 -26.55
N ILE A 36 1.21 -12.82 -26.59
CA ILE A 36 0.44 -13.19 -25.39
C ILE A 36 0.08 -14.67 -25.55
N SER A 37 0.51 -15.48 -24.59
CA SER A 37 0.18 -16.89 -24.55
C SER A 37 -1.28 -17.09 -24.13
N PRO A 38 -1.88 -18.25 -24.44
CA PRO A 38 -3.22 -18.59 -23.94
C PRO A 38 -3.30 -18.64 -22.40
N SER A 39 -2.19 -18.90 -21.72
CA SER A 39 -2.09 -18.84 -20.26
C SER A 39 -2.05 -17.42 -19.70
N GLY A 40 -2.03 -16.40 -20.58
CA GLY A 40 -1.96 -15.00 -20.20
C GLY A 40 -0.56 -14.51 -19.88
N GLU A 41 0.49 -15.28 -20.17
CA GLU A 41 1.86 -14.79 -20.11
C GLU A 41 2.10 -13.90 -21.32
N TRP A 42 2.77 -12.76 -21.14
CA TRP A 42 3.03 -11.84 -22.23
C TRP A 42 4.54 -11.63 -22.38
N LYS A 43 4.98 -11.41 -23.61
CA LYS A 43 6.35 -11.00 -23.93
C LYS A 43 6.27 -9.77 -24.82
N SER A 44 6.99 -8.72 -24.46
CA SER A 44 7.17 -7.57 -25.36
C SER A 44 8.15 -7.90 -26.47
N LYS A 45 8.01 -7.23 -27.61
CA LYS A 45 9.09 -7.09 -28.57
C LYS A 45 10.32 -6.52 -27.86
N TRP A 46 11.42 -7.27 -27.91
CA TRP A 46 12.67 -6.95 -27.27
C TRP A 46 13.82 -7.23 -28.23
N THR A 47 14.34 -6.18 -28.85
CA THR A 47 15.44 -6.27 -29.83
C THR A 47 16.81 -5.97 -29.24
N TYR A 48 16.86 -5.54 -27.97
CA TYR A 48 18.11 -5.18 -27.30
C TYR A 48 18.12 -5.58 -25.81
N GLU A 49 19.00 -6.51 -25.46
CA GLU A 49 18.99 -7.27 -24.20
C GLU A 49 19.32 -6.47 -22.93
N TYR A 50 19.75 -5.21 -23.05
CA TYR A 50 20.09 -4.33 -21.91
C TYR A 50 19.21 -3.07 -21.82
N LEU A 51 18.19 -2.94 -22.65
CA LEU A 51 17.15 -1.91 -22.52
C LEU A 51 15.96 -2.53 -21.80
N ASN A 52 15.25 -1.82 -20.92
CA ASN A 52 14.00 -2.35 -20.38
C ASN A 52 12.89 -2.30 -21.45
N GLY A 53 11.67 -2.72 -21.12
CA GLY A 53 10.52 -2.67 -22.02
C GLY A 53 10.37 -1.31 -22.73
N TRP A 54 10.33 -1.34 -24.06
CA TRP A 54 10.30 -0.13 -24.89
C TRP A 54 8.91 0.51 -24.87
N ILE A 55 8.79 1.67 -24.23
CA ILE A 55 7.56 2.46 -24.20
C ILE A 55 7.87 3.88 -24.73
N PRO A 56 7.62 4.16 -26.02
CA PRO A 56 8.02 5.42 -26.65
C PRO A 56 7.56 6.67 -25.89
N ALA A 57 6.29 6.68 -25.47
CA ALA A 57 5.71 7.83 -24.77
C ALA A 57 6.45 8.13 -23.46
N ILE A 58 6.77 7.11 -22.66
CA ILE A 58 7.48 7.29 -21.39
C ILE A 58 8.95 7.64 -21.64
N LEU A 59 9.61 6.97 -22.58
CA LEU A 59 11.01 7.20 -22.87
C LEU A 59 11.27 8.61 -23.43
N LEU A 60 10.39 9.12 -24.29
CA LEU A 60 10.50 10.47 -24.84
C LEU A 60 10.26 11.56 -23.79
N ASN A 61 9.24 11.39 -22.95
CA ASN A 61 8.85 12.40 -21.96
C ASN A 61 9.76 12.40 -20.74
N VAL A 62 10.12 11.22 -20.22
CA VAL A 62 10.91 11.07 -18.98
C VAL A 62 12.41 10.97 -19.27
N ARG A 63 12.80 10.70 -20.53
CA ARG A 63 14.21 10.64 -21.01
C ARG A 63 15.09 9.63 -20.27
N CYS A 64 14.50 8.64 -19.62
CA CYS A 64 15.20 7.57 -18.92
C CYS A 64 14.63 6.17 -19.26
N ASN A 65 15.44 5.14 -19.01
CA ASN A 65 15.09 3.75 -19.27
C ASN A 65 14.19 3.21 -18.14
N ASN A 66 12.89 3.33 -18.35
CA ASN A 66 11.86 2.92 -17.40
C ASN A 66 11.52 1.44 -17.57
N ASP A 67 11.28 0.74 -16.47
CA ASP A 67 10.78 -0.64 -16.50
C ASP A 67 9.25 -0.61 -16.56
N GLY A 68 8.69 -0.73 -17.77
CA GLY A 68 7.27 -0.83 -17.98
C GLY A 68 6.86 -2.24 -18.35
N LYS A 69 5.81 -2.76 -17.68
CA LYS A 69 5.30 -4.10 -17.89
C LYS A 69 3.79 -4.08 -18.08
N LEU A 70 3.31 -4.80 -19.08
CA LEU A 70 1.89 -5.11 -19.19
C LEU A 70 1.53 -6.14 -18.11
N LEU A 71 0.34 -6.02 -17.52
CA LEU A 71 -0.17 -6.97 -16.54
C LEU A 71 -1.43 -7.61 -17.12
N THR A 72 -1.30 -8.85 -17.59
CA THR A 72 -2.36 -9.70 -18.16
C THR A 72 -2.89 -10.68 -17.12
N ASN A 73 -3.70 -11.68 -17.48
CA ASN A 73 -4.21 -12.72 -16.57
C ASN A 73 -3.18 -13.82 -16.21
N GLY A 74 -1.89 -13.62 -16.52
CA GLY A 74 -0.82 -14.57 -16.25
C GLY A 74 -0.36 -14.66 -14.79
N SER A 75 0.51 -15.62 -14.52
CA SER A 75 1.10 -15.90 -13.20
C SER A 75 1.89 -14.72 -12.62
N ASP A 76 2.62 -13.99 -13.48
CA ASP A 76 3.38 -12.79 -13.10
C ASP A 76 2.48 -11.70 -12.53
N THR A 77 1.31 -11.49 -13.11
CA THR A 77 0.36 -10.50 -12.62
C THR A 77 -0.15 -10.87 -11.24
N LYS A 78 -0.44 -12.14 -10.96
CA LYS A 78 -0.85 -12.57 -9.60
C LYS A 78 0.20 -12.18 -8.55
N ASN A 79 1.48 -12.42 -8.85
CA ASN A 79 2.58 -12.07 -7.95
C ASN A 79 2.73 -10.55 -7.79
N CYS A 80 2.66 -9.81 -8.89
CA CYS A 80 2.71 -8.35 -8.89
C CYS A 80 1.53 -7.74 -8.13
N THR A 81 0.29 -8.17 -8.39
CA THR A 81 -0.90 -7.72 -7.69
C THR A 81 -0.80 -8.03 -6.20
N TYR A 82 -0.43 -9.24 -5.80
CA TYR A 82 -0.24 -9.58 -4.39
C TYR A 82 0.77 -8.64 -3.71
N TYR A 83 1.90 -8.39 -4.37
CA TYR A 83 2.92 -7.48 -3.86
C TYR A 83 2.38 -6.04 -3.77
N ILE A 84 1.81 -5.50 -4.84
CA ILE A 84 1.25 -4.14 -4.87
C ILE A 84 0.18 -3.98 -3.79
N THR A 85 -0.77 -4.91 -3.70
CA THR A 85 -1.83 -4.90 -2.68
C THR A 85 -1.24 -4.97 -1.28
N LYS A 86 -0.21 -5.78 -1.04
CA LYS A 86 0.46 -5.83 0.27
C LYS A 86 1.11 -4.51 0.64
N TYR A 87 1.66 -3.77 -0.32
CA TYR A 87 2.23 -2.44 -0.10
C TYR A 87 1.14 -1.37 0.07
N ALA A 88 0.11 -1.37 -0.77
CA ALA A 88 -1.00 -0.43 -0.72
C ALA A 88 -1.84 -0.58 0.57
N LEU A 89 -2.04 -1.82 1.02
CA LEU A 89 -2.73 -2.14 2.28
C LEU A 89 -1.79 -2.16 3.48
N LYS A 90 -0.50 -1.84 3.31
CA LYS A 90 0.42 -1.76 4.43
C LYS A 90 -0.09 -0.67 5.36
N LYS A 91 -0.51 -1.08 6.57
CA LYS A 91 -1.00 -0.14 7.58
C LYS A 91 0.06 0.94 7.78
N GLN A 92 -0.37 2.21 7.71
CA GLN A 92 0.48 3.33 8.08
C GLN A 92 0.99 3.07 9.50
N LEU A 93 2.32 2.99 9.67
CA LEU A 93 2.89 2.82 10.99
C LEU A 93 2.51 4.06 11.80
N GLN A 94 1.88 3.85 12.94
CA GLN A 94 1.72 4.91 13.93
C GLN A 94 3.10 5.12 14.54
N HIS A 95 3.85 6.08 14.03
CA HIS A 95 5.18 6.42 14.52
C HIS A 95 5.16 7.04 15.92
N PHE A 96 3.96 7.41 16.41
CA PHE A 96 3.75 7.99 17.72
C PHE A 96 2.93 7.09 18.64
N ASN A 97 3.32 7.06 19.91
CA ASN A 97 2.45 6.55 20.95
C ASN A 97 1.31 7.56 21.17
N LEU A 98 0.14 7.26 20.61
CA LEU A 98 -1.03 8.15 20.65
C LEU A 98 -1.39 8.55 22.08
N SER A 99 -1.23 7.65 23.06
CA SER A 99 -1.50 7.98 24.46
C SER A 99 -0.52 9.01 25.01
N ALA A 100 0.76 8.94 24.63
CA ALA A 100 1.76 9.93 25.04
C ALA A 100 1.47 11.32 24.46
N ILE A 101 1.02 11.40 23.19
CA ILE A 101 0.60 12.67 22.57
C ILE A 101 -0.61 13.26 23.30
N ILE A 102 -1.62 12.44 23.57
CA ILE A 102 -2.83 12.88 24.27
C ILE A 102 -2.48 13.37 25.69
N THR A 103 -1.65 12.62 26.42
CA THR A 103 -1.19 13.02 27.76
C THR A 103 -0.44 14.35 27.72
N ARG A 104 0.43 14.57 26.73
CA ARG A 104 1.13 15.86 26.55
C ARG A 104 0.15 17.00 26.26
N GLY A 105 -0.82 16.77 25.38
CA GLY A 105 -1.86 17.76 25.07
C GLY A 105 -2.74 18.09 26.28
N TYR A 106 -3.03 17.09 27.11
CA TYR A 106 -3.77 17.26 28.36
C TYR A 106 -2.96 18.04 29.40
N ALA A 107 -1.69 17.71 29.63
CA ALA A 107 -0.81 18.45 30.53
C ALA A 107 -0.69 19.92 30.13
N TYR A 108 -0.49 20.18 28.83
CA TYR A 108 -0.50 21.54 28.27
C TYR A 108 -1.84 22.26 28.55
N HIS A 109 -2.96 21.55 28.44
CA HIS A 109 -4.26 22.12 28.74
C HIS A 109 -4.41 22.48 30.23
N LEU A 110 -3.94 21.65 31.16
CA LEU A 110 -3.97 21.98 32.59
C LEU A 110 -3.13 23.22 32.92
N GLU A 111 -1.95 23.36 32.34
CA GLU A 111 -1.03 24.47 32.62
C GLU A 111 -1.52 25.83 32.08
N ARG A 112 -2.19 25.84 30.92
CA ARG A 112 -2.53 27.08 30.18
C ARG A 112 -3.99 27.51 30.26
N SER A 113 -4.83 26.80 30.99
CA SER A 113 -6.26 27.09 31.06
C SER A 113 -6.61 27.70 32.40
N SER A 114 -6.10 28.90 32.68
CA SER A 114 -6.40 29.63 33.91
C SER A 114 -7.72 30.43 33.84
N TYR A 115 -8.37 30.53 32.68
CA TYR A 115 -9.61 31.29 32.54
C TYR A 115 -10.45 30.83 31.34
N THR A 116 -11.54 30.11 31.63
CA THR A 116 -12.64 29.88 30.69
C THR A 116 -13.94 30.13 31.43
N GLU A 117 -14.82 30.95 30.86
CA GLU A 117 -16.03 31.48 31.52
C GLU A 117 -17.01 30.38 31.95
N THR A 118 -17.01 29.23 31.27
CA THR A 118 -17.85 28.06 31.61
C THR A 118 -17.10 26.73 31.51
N VAL A 119 -17.57 25.72 32.26
CA VAL A 119 -17.05 24.33 32.19
C VAL A 119 -17.21 23.74 30.78
N HIS A 120 -18.26 24.10 30.07
CA HIS A 120 -18.50 23.64 28.71
C HIS A 120 -17.44 24.17 27.74
N ASP A 121 -17.08 25.45 27.86
CA ASP A 121 -16.04 26.05 27.00
C ASP A 121 -14.66 25.50 27.32
N TYR A 122 -14.40 25.20 28.60
CA TYR A 122 -13.20 24.48 29.04
C TYR A 122 -13.07 23.11 28.35
N GLN A 123 -14.15 22.31 28.36
CA GLN A 123 -14.16 20.98 27.74
C GLN A 123 -14.04 21.03 26.23
N ARG A 124 -14.72 21.98 25.55
CA ARG A 124 -14.55 22.19 24.11
C ARG A 124 -13.11 22.54 23.76
N LEU A 125 -12.49 23.43 24.54
CA LEU A 125 -11.10 23.83 24.33
C LEU A 125 -10.14 22.66 24.55
N LEU A 126 -10.39 21.79 25.52
CA LEU A 126 -9.64 20.56 25.73
C LEU A 126 -9.70 19.67 24.48
N LEU A 127 -10.92 19.33 24.02
CA LEU A 127 -11.11 18.49 22.84
C LEU A 127 -10.42 19.07 21.62
N PHE A 128 -10.54 20.39 21.41
CA PHE A 128 -9.90 21.08 20.31
C PHE A 128 -8.38 20.93 20.34
N ARG A 129 -7.75 21.17 21.50
CA ARG A 129 -6.29 21.03 21.68
C ARG A 129 -5.82 19.59 21.49
N LEU A 130 -6.54 18.61 22.02
CA LEU A 130 -6.20 17.19 21.85
C LEU A 130 -6.24 16.79 20.38
N VAL A 131 -7.32 17.14 19.67
CA VAL A 131 -7.48 16.85 18.24
C VAL A 131 -6.38 17.53 17.42
N HIS A 132 -6.04 18.79 17.71
CA HIS A 132 -4.96 19.49 17.00
C HIS A 132 -3.59 18.88 17.28
N THR A 133 -3.33 18.44 18.52
CA THR A 133 -2.07 17.78 18.87
C THR A 133 -1.96 16.43 18.15
N MET A 134 -3.06 15.67 18.05
CA MET A 134 -3.10 14.44 17.26
C MET A 134 -2.91 14.68 15.77
N ASN A 135 -3.64 15.65 15.20
CA ASN A 135 -3.57 15.98 13.78
C ASN A 135 -2.18 16.45 13.37
N ARG A 136 -1.46 17.19 14.23
CA ARG A 136 -0.11 17.66 13.96
C ARG A 136 0.89 16.53 13.75
N GLU A 137 0.74 15.45 14.51
CA GLU A 137 1.67 14.31 14.48
C GLU A 137 1.21 13.24 13.46
N GLN A 138 0.01 13.38 12.88
CA GLN A 138 -0.50 12.46 11.88
C GLN A 138 0.08 12.77 10.50
N GLU A 139 0.87 11.83 9.98
CA GLU A 139 1.34 11.87 8.59
C GLU A 139 0.29 11.28 7.65
N LEU A 140 -0.13 12.08 6.66
CA LEU A 140 -1.03 11.67 5.58
C LEU A 140 -0.27 11.58 4.27
N ALA A 141 -0.56 10.54 3.48
CA ALA A 141 0.01 10.40 2.15
C ALA A 141 -0.53 11.49 1.21
N ALA A 142 0.35 12.18 0.48
CA ALA A 142 -0.04 13.25 -0.44
C ALA A 142 -1.13 12.84 -1.47
N PRO A 143 -1.11 11.63 -2.06
CA PRO A 143 -2.21 11.19 -2.94
C PRO A 143 -3.57 11.13 -2.25
N MET A 144 -3.63 10.78 -0.96
CA MET A 144 -4.87 10.75 -0.18
C MET A 144 -5.43 12.15 0.01
N VAL A 145 -4.55 13.11 0.32
CA VAL A 145 -4.91 14.54 0.45
C VAL A 145 -5.46 15.07 -0.87
N MET A 146 -4.77 14.79 -1.99
CA MET A 146 -5.22 15.23 -3.30
C MET A 146 -6.56 14.59 -3.70
N SER A 147 -6.75 13.29 -3.46
CA SER A 147 -8.02 12.60 -3.75
C SER A 147 -9.20 13.24 -3.01
N TYR A 148 -8.98 13.60 -1.74
CA TYR A 148 -9.96 14.32 -0.93
C TYR A 148 -10.24 15.72 -1.47
N LEU A 149 -9.20 16.52 -1.73
CA LEU A 149 -9.32 17.89 -2.24
C LEU A 149 -10.02 17.95 -3.61
N MET A 150 -9.76 16.96 -4.46
CA MET A 150 -10.33 16.87 -5.80
C MET A 150 -11.71 16.22 -5.83
N GLY A 151 -12.22 15.72 -4.69
CA GLY A 151 -13.51 15.04 -4.63
C GLY A 151 -13.56 13.72 -5.41
N TRP A 152 -12.41 13.10 -5.68
CA TRP A 152 -12.32 11.84 -6.43
C TRP A 152 -12.82 10.63 -5.63
N GLY A 153 -13.03 10.82 -4.32
CA GLY A 153 -13.35 9.75 -3.38
C GLY A 153 -12.11 8.94 -3.00
N ASP A 154 -12.31 7.93 -2.17
CA ASP A 154 -11.28 7.07 -1.59
C ASP A 154 -11.53 5.58 -1.84
N VAL A 155 -12.59 5.24 -2.58
CA VAL A 155 -13.03 3.86 -2.81
C VAL A 155 -13.24 3.57 -4.28
N TYR A 156 -12.40 2.71 -4.84
CA TYR A 156 -12.66 2.04 -6.12
C TYR A 156 -13.32 0.70 -5.83
N ARG A 157 -14.63 0.58 -6.08
CA ARG A 157 -15.38 -0.68 -5.91
C ARG A 157 -16.26 -0.96 -7.11
N SER A 158 -16.19 -2.17 -7.64
CA SER A 158 -17.13 -2.68 -8.66
C SER A 158 -18.43 -3.21 -8.05
N TYR A 159 -18.43 -3.50 -6.74
CA TYR A 159 -19.55 -4.09 -6.03
C TYR A 159 -19.81 -3.38 -4.69
N HIS A 160 -21.04 -3.52 -4.20
CA HIS A 160 -21.42 -3.05 -2.88
C HIS A 160 -21.15 -4.15 -1.85
N TYR A 161 -20.27 -3.85 -0.90
CA TYR A 161 -20.02 -4.74 0.24
C TYR A 161 -20.86 -4.27 1.42
N SER A 162 -21.49 -5.21 2.11
CA SER A 162 -22.18 -4.95 3.38
C SER A 162 -21.29 -5.41 4.53
N VAL A 163 -21.18 -4.59 5.57
CA VAL A 163 -20.43 -4.93 6.77
C VAL A 163 -21.16 -6.08 7.47
N VAL A 164 -20.52 -7.25 7.53
CA VAL A 164 -20.99 -8.37 8.35
C VAL A 164 -20.30 -8.26 9.71
N TYR A 165 -21.04 -7.84 10.72
CA TYR A 165 -20.57 -7.84 12.10
C TYR A 165 -20.48 -9.28 12.61
N TRP A 166 -19.34 -9.93 12.35
CA TRP A 166 -19.14 -11.37 12.59
C TRP A 166 -19.58 -11.82 13.97
N GLY A 167 -19.27 -11.07 15.03
CA GLY A 167 -19.70 -11.41 16.40
C GLY A 167 -21.22 -11.46 16.56
N THR A 168 -21.94 -10.47 16.00
CA THR A 168 -23.42 -10.44 16.05
C THR A 168 -24.02 -11.52 15.15
N PHE A 169 -23.42 -11.76 13.99
CA PHE A 169 -23.83 -12.81 13.06
C PHE A 169 -23.70 -14.19 13.70
N VAL A 170 -22.53 -14.50 14.27
CA VAL A 170 -22.27 -15.76 15.00
C VAL A 170 -23.21 -15.89 16.20
N THR A 171 -23.48 -14.79 16.91
CA THR A 171 -24.43 -14.80 18.03
C THR A 171 -25.85 -15.13 17.55
N ALA A 172 -26.30 -14.53 16.45
CA ALA A 172 -27.60 -14.83 15.85
C ALA A 172 -27.65 -16.28 15.33
N LEU A 173 -26.57 -16.75 14.72
CA LEU A 173 -26.42 -18.13 14.23
C LEU A 173 -26.55 -19.14 15.38
N TYR A 174 -25.85 -18.92 16.50
CA TYR A 174 -25.96 -19.78 17.69
C TYR A 174 -27.29 -19.67 18.42
N ARG A 175 -28.05 -18.57 18.24
CA ARG A 175 -29.42 -18.47 18.74
C ARG A 175 -30.39 -19.27 17.88
N ALA A 176 -30.20 -19.26 16.55
CA ALA A 176 -31.04 -19.99 15.61
C ALA A 176 -30.74 -21.49 15.60
N PHE A 177 -29.47 -21.88 15.78
CA PHE A 177 -28.98 -23.25 15.73
C PHE A 177 -28.11 -23.57 16.96
N PRO A 178 -28.74 -23.89 18.11
CA PRO A 178 -28.03 -24.16 19.37
C PRO A 178 -27.02 -25.32 19.27
N GLU A 179 -27.27 -26.31 18.40
CA GLU A 179 -26.38 -27.45 18.17
C GLU A 179 -24.97 -27.05 17.72
N LEU A 180 -24.81 -25.90 17.05
CA LEU A 180 -23.51 -25.40 16.59
C LEU A 180 -22.61 -24.92 17.75
N ARG A 181 -23.14 -24.73 18.97
CA ARG A 181 -22.32 -24.39 20.15
C ARG A 181 -21.53 -25.58 20.68
N LEU A 182 -21.97 -26.81 20.42
CA LEU A 182 -21.39 -28.02 21.01
C LEU A 182 -20.05 -28.43 20.34
N PHE A 183 -19.76 -27.91 19.14
CA PHE A 183 -18.57 -28.30 18.34
C PHE A 183 -17.30 -27.48 18.68
N ARG A 184 -17.14 -27.05 19.93
CA ARG A 184 -15.95 -26.30 20.41
C ARG A 184 -14.98 -27.11 21.28
N GLY A 185 -15.16 -28.43 21.37
CA GLY A 185 -14.35 -29.31 22.21
C GLY A 185 -13.67 -30.46 21.46
N GLY A 186 -12.99 -30.19 20.35
CA GLY A 186 -12.27 -31.24 19.61
C GLY A 186 -11.34 -30.70 18.53
N LEU A 187 -10.18 -30.20 18.94
CA LEU A 187 -8.87 -30.29 18.29
C LEU A 187 -7.81 -29.75 19.27
#